data_AF-U2T525-F1
#
_entry.id   AF-U2T525-F1
#
_cell.length_a   1.000
_cell.length_b   1.000
_cell.length_c   1.000
_cell.angle_alpha   90.00
_cell.angle_beta   90.00
_cell.angle_gamma   90.00
#
_symmetry.space_group_name_H-M   'P 1'
#
loop_
_entity.id
_entity.type
_entity.pdbx_description
1 polymer ?
#
loop_
_entity_poly.entity_id
_entity_poly.type
_entity_poly.pdbx_seq_one_letter_code
_entity_poly.pdbx_strand_id
1 'polypeptide(L)'
;LGAAAYAADAAGLAAPDRPDAMDDEIRWQLDRLTPEARVALAQLPPLGEDTAGPLGPGLLARGVLGPAIRRLQAGIDSPASGDDRQHLV
;
A
#
# COMPACT_ATOMS: atom_id res chain seq x y z
N LEU A 1 0.25 0.99 6.94
CA LEU A 1 1.24 0.51 5.95
C LEU A 1 1.77 -0.89 6.28
N GLY A 2 2.37 -1.15 7.46
CA GLY A 2 2.90 -2.49 7.78
C GLY A 2 1.87 -3.63 7.73
N ALA A 3 0.70 -3.45 8.37
CA ALA A 3 -0.37 -4.47 8.34
C ALA A 3 -0.92 -4.70 6.92
N ALA A 4 -1.11 -3.62 6.16
CA ALA A 4 -1.50 -3.64 4.74
C ALA A 4 -0.52 -4.45 3.89
N ALA A 5 0.78 -4.28 4.11
CA ALA A 5 1.83 -5.05 3.44
C ALA A 5 1.79 -6.54 3.81
N TYR A 6 1.51 -6.89 5.07
CA TYR A 6 1.31 -8.29 5.46
C TYR A 6 0.08 -8.92 4.80
N ALA A 7 -1.01 -8.16 4.67
CA ALA A 7 -2.20 -8.64 3.96
C ALA A 7 -1.92 -8.91 2.47
N ALA A 8 -1.17 -8.02 1.81
CA ALA A 8 -0.73 -8.22 0.42
C ALA A 8 0.19 -9.44 0.25
N ASP A 9 1.16 -9.61 1.15
CA ASP A 9 2.05 -10.78 1.18
C ASP A 9 1.25 -12.08 1.39
N ALA A 10 0.30 -12.08 2.34
CA ALA A 10 -0.57 -13.21 2.60
C ALA A 10 -1.45 -13.57 1.39
N ALA A 11 -1.97 -12.57 0.66
CA ALA A 11 -2.74 -12.81 -0.55
C ALA A 11 -1.90 -13.51 -1.65
N GLY A 12 -0.65 -13.08 -1.82
CA GLY A 12 0.30 -13.75 -2.73
C GLY A 12 0.60 -15.19 -2.30
N LEU A 13 0.86 -15.42 -1.01
CA LEU A 13 1.14 -16.75 -0.47
C LEU A 13 -0.06 -17.69 -0.53
N ALA A 14 -1.29 -17.16 -0.42
CA ALA A 14 -2.51 -17.94 -0.51
C ALA A 14 -2.85 -18.38 -1.95
N ALA A 15 -2.26 -17.74 -2.96
CA ALA A 15 -2.54 -17.99 -4.37
C ALA A 15 -1.25 -18.13 -5.21
N PRO A 16 -0.44 -19.20 -4.99
CA PRO A 16 0.86 -19.35 -5.64
C PRO A 16 0.80 -19.43 -7.18
N ASP A 17 -0.33 -19.87 -7.75
CA ASP A 17 -0.56 -19.92 -9.20
C ASP A 17 -1.04 -18.59 -9.79
N ARG A 18 -1.17 -17.54 -8.97
CA ARG A 18 -1.65 -16.20 -9.35
C ARG A 18 -0.55 -15.18 -9.04
N PRO A 19 0.40 -14.95 -9.97
CA PRO A 19 1.54 -14.07 -9.72
C PRO A 19 1.11 -12.63 -9.38
N ASP A 20 -0.07 -12.20 -9.83
CA ASP A 20 -0.59 -10.84 -9.61
C ASP A 20 -1.39 -10.69 -8.30
N ALA A 21 -1.62 -11.76 -7.52
CA ALA A 21 -2.51 -11.72 -6.35
C ALA A 21 -2.10 -10.69 -5.29
N MET A 22 -0.80 -10.50 -5.11
CA MET A 22 -0.25 -9.47 -4.22
C MET A 22 -0.55 -8.05 -4.74
N ASP A 23 -0.34 -7.79 -6.04
CA ASP A 23 -0.57 -6.47 -6.64
C ASP A 23 -2.08 -6.16 -6.72
N ASP A 24 -2.92 -7.18 -6.90
CA ASP A 24 -4.38 -7.07 -6.85
C ASP A 24 -4.88 -6.69 -5.45
N GLU A 25 -4.33 -7.30 -4.41
CA GLU A 25 -4.64 -6.95 -3.02
C GLU A 25 -4.18 -5.51 -2.69
N ILE A 26 -2.99 -5.09 -3.16
CA ILE A 26 -2.53 -3.70 -3.00
C ILE A 26 -3.52 -2.71 -3.64
N ARG A 27 -3.98 -2.99 -4.87
CA ARG A 27 -4.97 -2.14 -5.55
C ARG A 27 -6.29 -2.09 -4.79
N TRP A 28 -6.78 -3.24 -4.35
CA TRP A 28 -8.00 -3.34 -3.55
C TRP A 28 -7.92 -2.52 -2.26
N GLN A 29 -6.77 -2.52 -1.58
CA GLN A 29 -6.55 -1.70 -0.39
C GLN A 29 -6.58 -0.20 -0.72
N LEU A 30 -5.94 0.22 -1.81
CA LEU A 30 -5.89 1.62 -2.24
C LEU A 30 -7.28 2.14 -2.62
N ASP A 31 -8.08 1.36 -3.34
CA ASP A 31 -9.45 1.70 -3.76
C ASP A 31 -10.40 1.88 -2.57
N ARG A 32 -10.04 1.34 -1.40
CA ARG A 32 -10.84 1.39 -0.17
C ARG A 32 -10.34 2.41 0.85
N LEU A 33 -9.27 3.15 0.54
CA LEU A 33 -8.85 4.26 1.38
C LEU A 33 -9.91 5.36 1.35
N THR A 34 -10.30 5.85 2.53
CA THR A 34 -11.07 7.09 2.58
C THR A 34 -10.18 8.25 2.13
N PRO A 35 -10.75 9.35 1.61
CA PRO A 35 -9.98 10.54 1.24
C PRO A 35 -9.08 11.05 2.38
N GLU A 36 -9.58 11.05 3.62
CA GLU A 36 -8.85 11.52 4.80
C GLU A 36 -7.68 10.60 5.14
N ALA A 37 -7.90 9.28 5.08
CA ALA A 37 -6.84 8.30 5.30
C ALA A 37 -5.75 8.43 4.22
N ARG A 38 -6.14 8.64 2.96
CA ARG A 38 -5.23 8.85 1.85
C ARG A 38 -4.36 10.10 2.05
N VAL A 39 -4.98 11.23 2.40
CA VAL A 39 -4.27 12.48 2.71
C VAL A 39 -3.31 12.29 3.88
N ALA A 40 -3.75 11.65 4.96
CA ALA A 40 -2.90 11.41 6.13
C ALA A 40 -1.71 10.50 5.82
N LEU A 41 -1.93 9.42 5.05
CA LEU A 41 -0.87 8.50 4.67
C LEU A 41 0.13 9.13 3.69
N ALA A 42 -0.31 10.05 2.82
CA ALA A 42 0.56 10.80 1.90
C ALA A 42 1.51 11.77 2.63
N GLN A 43 1.28 12.08 3.91
CA GLN A 43 2.20 12.89 4.72
C GLN A 43 3.34 12.06 5.35
N LEU A 44 3.30 10.73 5.22
CA LEU A 44 4.33 9.87 5.80
C LEU A 44 5.61 9.91 4.95
N PRO A 45 6.80 9.88 5.56
CA PRO A 45 8.05 9.83 4.81
C PRO A 45 8.18 8.52 4.01
N PRO A 46 8.91 8.52 2.88
CA PRO A 46 9.21 7.29 2.16
C PRO A 46 9.94 6.27 3.03
N LEU A 47 9.62 4.98 2.82
CA LEU A 47 10.20 3.90 3.60
C LEU A 47 11.73 3.81 3.42
N GLY A 48 12.44 4.03 4.54
CA GLY A 48 13.88 3.93 4.67
C GLY A 48 14.59 5.29 4.66
N GLU A 49 13.88 6.40 4.41
CA GLU A 49 14.50 7.72 4.27
C GLU A 49 14.58 8.50 5.60
N ASP A 50 13.55 8.41 6.45
CA ASP A 50 13.54 9.09 7.75
C ASP A 50 14.02 8.16 8.87
N THR A 51 15.22 8.42 9.39
CA THR A 51 15.84 7.62 10.46
C THR A 51 15.17 7.77 11.84
N ALA A 52 14.31 8.77 12.03
CA ALA A 52 13.69 9.07 13.33
C ALA A 52 12.31 8.41 13.53
N GLY A 53 11.85 7.57 12.60
CA GLY A 53 10.49 7.00 12.63
C GLY A 53 10.39 5.50 12.38
N PRO A 54 9.20 4.91 12.59
CA PRO A 54 8.94 3.49 12.32
C PRO A 54 9.08 3.11 10.84
N LEU A 55 9.15 4.10 9.94
CA LEU A 55 9.41 3.91 8.52
C LEU A 55 10.90 4.11 8.15
N GLY A 56 11.78 4.30 9.12
CA GLY A 56 13.21 4.41 8.86
C GLY A 56 13.86 3.09 8.41
N PRO A 57 15.18 3.11 8.21
CA PRO A 57 15.92 1.88 7.94
C PRO A 57 15.66 0.84 9.03
N GLY A 58 15.17 -0.34 8.66
CA GLY A 58 14.76 -1.34 9.64
C GLY A 58 14.05 -2.55 9.04
N LEU A 59 13.41 -3.35 9.89
CA LEU A 59 12.75 -4.60 9.48
C LEU A 59 11.67 -4.40 8.42
N LEU A 60 10.93 -3.29 8.45
CA LEU A 60 9.94 -2.99 7.41
C LEU A 60 10.61 -2.63 6.07
N ALA A 61 11.76 -1.96 6.11
CA ALA A 61 12.53 -1.59 4.92
C ALA A 61 13.34 -2.77 4.34
N ARG A 62 13.57 -3.83 5.13
CA ARG A 62 14.43 -4.98 4.81
C ARG A 62 13.64 -6.29 4.91
N GLY A 63 13.35 -6.90 3.76
CA GLY A 63 12.62 -8.18 3.68
C GLY A 63 11.44 -8.10 2.71
N VAL A 64 10.56 -9.10 2.76
CA VAL A 64 9.43 -9.28 1.82
C VAL A 64 8.43 -8.12 1.84
N LEU A 65 8.33 -7.41 2.98
CA LEU A 65 7.38 -6.30 3.16
C LEU A 65 7.85 -4.99 2.52
N GLY A 66 9.17 -4.79 2.37
CA GLY A 66 9.73 -3.53 1.85
C GLY A 66 9.21 -3.18 0.46
N PRO A 67 9.22 -4.11 -0.51
CA PRO A 67 8.61 -3.90 -1.82
C PRO A 67 7.11 -3.62 -1.78
N ALA A 68 6.37 -4.28 -0.88
CA ALA A 68 4.93 -4.08 -0.71
C ALA A 68 4.60 -2.68 -0.20
N ILE A 69 5.31 -2.22 0.84
CA ILE A 69 5.12 -0.89 1.43
C ILE A 69 5.45 0.21 0.42
N ARG A 70 6.53 0.06 -0.37
CA ARG A 70 6.88 1.05 -1.41
C ARG A 70 5.85 1.13 -2.52
N ARG A 71 5.27 0.00 -2.94
CA ARG A 71 4.14 -0.02 -3.89
C ARG A 71 2.91 0.68 -3.32
N LEU A 72 2.57 0.44 -2.05
CA LEU A 72 1.48 1.14 -1.37
C LEU A 72 1.72 2.65 -1.31
N GLN A 73 2.92 3.11 -0.93
CA GLN A 73 3.28 4.53 -0.90
C GLN A 73 3.15 5.18 -2.29
N ALA A 74 3.69 4.54 -3.34
CA ALA A 74 3.56 5.03 -4.71
C ALA A 74 2.09 5.12 -5.18
N GLY A 75 1.26 4.15 -4.78
CA GLY A 75 -0.17 4.15 -5.07
C GLY A 75 -0.95 5.22 -4.30
N ILE A 76 -0.52 5.60 -3.10
CA ILE A 76 -1.08 6.71 -2.31
C ILE A 76 -0.70 8.06 -2.92
N ASP A 77 0.54 8.21 -3.40
CA ASP A 77 1.04 9.47 -3.96
C ASP A 77 0.54 9.72 -5.39
N SER A 78 0.20 8.66 -6.13
CA SER A 78 -0.47 8.80 -7.42
C SER A 78 -1.87 9.37 -7.21
N PRO A 79 -2.35 10.36 -7.97
CA PRO A 79 -3.76 10.75 -7.90
C PRO A 79 -4.62 9.52 -8.24
N ALA A 80 -5.66 9.26 -7.44
CA ALA A 80 -6.64 8.25 -7.83
C ALA A 80 -7.21 8.68 -9.18
N SER A 81 -6.89 7.94 -10.24
CA SER A 81 -7.51 8.13 -11.55
C SER A 81 -9.02 8.16 -11.33
N GLY A 82 -9.63 9.32 -11.61
CA GLY A 82 -10.93 9.70 -11.07
C GLY A 82 -12.04 8.68 -11.27
N ASP A 83 -12.83 8.52 -10.20
CA ASP A 83 -14.28 8.35 -10.15
C ASP A 83 -14.97 7.68 -11.34
N ASP A 84 -15.47 6.46 -11.12
CA ASP A 84 -16.55 5.87 -11.91
C ASP A 84 -17.69 5.36 -11.01
N ARG A 85 -17.95 6.00 -9.86
CA ARG A 85 -19.10 5.65 -8.98
C ARG A 85 -19.66 6.81 -8.18
N GLN A 86 -20.01 7.90 -8.86
CA GLN A 86 -21.13 8.75 -8.42
C GLN A 86 -22.30 8.64 -9.40
N HIS A 87 -23.48 8.40 -8.83
CA HIS A 87 -24.81 8.53 -9.44
C HIS A 87 -25.41 7.29 -10.14
N LEU A 88 -26.03 6.41 -9.34
CA LEU A 88 -27.34 5.86 -9.73
C LEU A 88 -28.30 5.98 -8.54
N VAL A 89 -29.29 6.84 -8.77
CA VAL A 89 -30.55 7.09 -8.05
C VAL A 89 -31.12 5.95 -7.22
#